data_AF-A0AA35T3P9-F1
#
_entry.id   AF-A0AA35T3P9-F1
#
_cell.length_a   1.000
_cell.length_b   1.000
_cell.length_c   1.000
_cell.angle_alpha   90.00
_cell.angle_beta   90.00
_cell.angle_gamma   90.00
#
_symmetry.space_group_name_H-M   'P 1'
#
loop_
_entity.id
_entity.type
_entity.pdbx_description
1 polymer ?
#
loop_
_entity_poly.entity_id
_entity_poly.type
_entity_poly.pdbx_seq_one_letter_code
_entity_poly.pdbx_strand_id
1 'polypeptide(L)'
;MRWNVCSLVLLCVVMVMTQDTEEGLRLKVVTIATNETDGYKRFMRSTQMFDIDVEVVGMNVTWRGGDVVRFPGGGHKVNMLRPVVEKWQEDEGLVVMFVDSYDVVLTMGPDQMLQKFLDFDCRLVFSAESFCWPDVSLASKYPRVGLGKRFLCSGGFIGYAREVAAVVGDHVIDDTDDDQLYYTNIYLDQGKRTSLGIRLDHRSHFFQNLNGAKDEVDLRINSTDATVINSIYDTTPAVLHGNGPSKVHSYYDVFSFFTTIFRSGNKLCKLVHFFRSKMTVCKHLRSTHYKPHSRVHSVIGPDGRVFLNYLANYVPGVWSESGGCRGCEETSSPLPEDKEAWPAVLVAVTVPSPSPFLSDMLERVTSLDYPLSRLSLFIHNQVSNTVIVSQLLLLFVTVSSSYLQGCERFCIFCRHVSK
;
A
#
# COMPACT_ATOMS: atom_id res chain seq x y z
N MET A 1 -42.29 -32.80 -59.74
CA MET A 1 -42.11 -33.18 -58.33
C MET A 1 -40.83 -32.51 -57.81
N ARG A 2 -40.97 -31.37 -57.14
CA ARG A 2 -39.87 -30.66 -56.48
C ARG A 2 -40.06 -30.82 -54.98
N TRP A 3 -39.06 -31.39 -54.32
CA TRP A 3 -39.00 -31.58 -52.88
C TRP A 3 -38.62 -30.25 -52.22
N ASN A 4 -39.50 -29.70 -51.38
CA ASN A 4 -39.16 -28.60 -50.50
C ASN A 4 -38.73 -29.18 -49.15
N VAL A 5 -37.46 -29.01 -48.83
CA VAL A 5 -36.88 -29.29 -47.52
C VAL A 5 -37.26 -28.14 -46.59
N CYS A 6 -38.12 -28.41 -45.59
CA CYS A 6 -38.35 -27.49 -44.48
C CYS A 6 -37.16 -27.57 -43.52
N SER A 7 -36.30 -26.55 -43.53
CA SER A 7 -35.32 -26.34 -42.46
C SER A 7 -36.03 -25.86 -41.20
N LEU A 8 -36.11 -26.74 -40.20
CA LEU A 8 -36.47 -26.39 -38.83
C LEU A 8 -35.29 -25.59 -38.23
N VAL A 9 -35.45 -24.28 -38.06
CA VAL A 9 -34.53 -23.46 -37.26
C VAL A 9 -34.97 -23.59 -35.81
N LEU A 10 -34.26 -24.44 -35.05
CA LEU A 10 -34.42 -24.54 -33.60
C LEU A 10 -33.77 -23.30 -32.96
N LEU A 11 -34.57 -22.29 -32.65
CA LEU A 11 -34.13 -21.13 -31.90
C LEU A 11 -33.96 -21.56 -30.43
N CYS A 12 -32.74 -21.99 -30.06
CA CYS A 12 -32.37 -22.15 -28.65
C CYS A 12 -32.32 -20.76 -28.00
N VAL A 13 -33.43 -20.35 -27.40
CA VAL A 13 -33.46 -19.23 -26.46
C VAL A 13 -32.70 -19.71 -25.22
N VAL A 14 -31.45 -19.30 -25.10
CA VAL A 14 -30.72 -19.36 -23.84
C VAL A 14 -31.39 -18.35 -22.92
N MET A 15 -32.32 -18.81 -22.09
CA MET A 15 -32.75 -18.07 -20.91
C MET A 15 -31.54 -18.00 -19.98
N VAL A 16 -30.80 -16.89 -20.05
CA VAL A 16 -29.92 -16.48 -18.97
C VAL A 16 -30.83 -16.28 -17.76
N MET A 17 -30.78 -17.23 -16.82
CA MET A 17 -31.38 -17.05 -15.50
C MET A 17 -30.58 -15.94 -14.81
N THR A 18 -31.01 -14.69 -14.99
CA THR A 18 -30.62 -13.63 -14.08
C THR A 18 -31.20 -14.01 -12.73
N GLN A 19 -30.34 -14.40 -11.79
CA GLN A 19 -30.75 -14.44 -10.39
C GLN A 19 -31.16 -13.01 -10.05
N ASP A 20 -32.44 -12.82 -9.74
CA ASP A 20 -32.98 -11.58 -9.20
C ASP A 20 -32.15 -11.25 -7.95
N THR A 21 -31.21 -10.30 -8.07
CA THR A 21 -30.69 -9.59 -6.92
C THR A 21 -31.87 -8.86 -6.29
N GLU A 22 -32.08 -8.99 -4.99
CA GLU A 22 -33.17 -8.28 -4.31
C GLU A 22 -33.18 -6.80 -4.75
N GLU A 23 -34.36 -6.36 -5.19
CA GLU A 23 -34.58 -5.16 -6.00
C GLU A 23 -33.85 -3.92 -5.49
N GLY A 24 -32.94 -3.38 -6.32
CA GLY A 24 -32.61 -1.94 -6.30
C GLY A 24 -31.54 -1.46 -5.31
N LEU A 25 -30.84 -2.36 -4.59
CA LEU A 25 -29.72 -1.95 -3.75
C LEU A 25 -28.53 -1.46 -4.57
N ARG A 26 -27.91 -0.37 -4.10
CA ARG A 26 -26.72 0.26 -4.71
C ARG A 26 -25.57 0.29 -3.71
N LEU A 27 -24.37 -0.03 -4.16
CA LEU A 27 -23.17 0.08 -3.35
C LEU A 27 -22.48 1.43 -3.58
N LYS A 28 -22.18 2.15 -2.49
CA LYS A 28 -21.24 3.26 -2.48
C LYS A 28 -20.06 2.91 -1.57
N VAL A 29 -18.85 2.93 -2.13
CA VAL A 29 -17.63 2.78 -1.33
C VAL A 29 -17.16 4.15 -0.91
N VAL A 30 -16.72 4.30 0.34
CA VAL A 30 -16.16 5.54 0.87
C VAL A 30 -14.83 5.24 1.56
N THR A 31 -13.84 6.08 1.32
CA THR A 31 -12.52 5.94 1.94
C THR A 31 -11.96 7.29 2.36
N ILE A 32 -10.99 7.26 3.28
CA ILE A 32 -10.19 8.43 3.62
C ILE A 32 -8.82 8.33 2.93
N ALA A 33 -8.43 9.40 2.24
CA ALA A 33 -7.06 9.58 1.75
C ALA A 33 -6.69 11.05 1.81
N THR A 34 -5.53 11.38 2.41
CA THR A 34 -5.04 12.77 2.49
C THR A 34 -4.07 13.12 1.36
N ASN A 35 -3.35 12.12 0.86
CA ASN A 35 -2.40 12.22 -0.24
C ASN A 35 -2.56 11.07 -1.24
N GLU A 36 -2.16 11.30 -2.49
CA GLU A 36 -2.05 10.27 -3.53
C GLU A 36 -0.78 9.40 -3.37
N THR A 37 -0.78 8.53 -2.37
CA THR A 37 0.30 7.55 -2.16
C THR A 37 0.21 6.39 -3.17
N ASP A 38 1.29 5.61 -3.31
CA ASP A 38 1.26 4.40 -4.15
C ASP A 38 0.23 3.36 -3.65
N GLY A 39 0.04 3.28 -2.32
CA GLY A 39 -0.99 2.45 -1.70
C GLY A 39 -2.41 2.89 -2.11
N TYR A 40 -2.67 4.20 -2.06
CA TYR A 40 -3.94 4.76 -2.55
C TYR A 40 -4.16 4.53 -4.03
N LYS A 41 -3.14 4.76 -4.88
CA LYS A 41 -3.23 4.51 -6.32
C LYS A 41 -3.55 3.04 -6.60
N ARG A 42 -2.92 2.12 -5.86
CA ARG A 42 -3.21 0.69 -5.93
C ARG A 42 -4.65 0.36 -5.53
N PHE A 43 -5.16 0.96 -4.46
CA PHE A 43 -6.57 0.83 -4.08
C PHE A 43 -7.49 1.32 -5.20
N MET A 44 -7.28 2.53 -5.72
CA MET A 44 -8.11 3.08 -6.82
C MET A 44 -8.07 2.25 -8.09
N ARG A 45 -6.92 1.64 -8.43
CA ARG A 45 -6.87 0.70 -9.57
C ARG A 45 -7.74 -0.52 -9.35
N SER A 46 -7.72 -1.08 -8.14
CA SER A 46 -8.58 -2.22 -7.81
C SER A 46 -10.07 -1.86 -7.90
N THR A 47 -10.43 -0.61 -7.59
CA THR A 47 -11.83 -0.15 -7.71
C THR A 47 -12.23 0.08 -9.17
N GLN A 48 -11.34 0.67 -9.97
CA GLN A 48 -11.54 0.93 -11.40
C GLN A 48 -11.71 -0.37 -12.20
N MET A 49 -11.00 -1.44 -11.82
CA MET A 49 -11.13 -2.75 -12.47
C MET A 49 -12.56 -3.30 -12.44
N PHE A 50 -13.33 -2.95 -11.40
CA PHE A 50 -14.68 -3.44 -11.19
C PHE A 50 -15.75 -2.35 -11.31
N ASP A 51 -15.41 -1.19 -11.85
CA ASP A 51 -16.32 -0.03 -11.99
C ASP A 51 -17.04 0.34 -10.68
N ILE A 52 -16.29 0.31 -9.56
CA ILE A 52 -16.83 0.61 -8.23
C ILE A 52 -16.93 2.12 -8.04
N ASP A 53 -18.12 2.60 -7.64
CA ASP A 53 -18.33 3.99 -7.25
C ASP A 53 -17.71 4.29 -5.87
N VAL A 54 -16.65 5.12 -5.87
CA VAL A 54 -15.86 5.46 -4.68
C VAL A 54 -15.94 6.97 -4.37
N GLU A 55 -16.33 7.31 -3.15
CA GLU A 55 -16.15 8.64 -2.55
C GLU A 55 -14.82 8.71 -1.80
N VAL A 56 -13.88 9.52 -2.29
CA VAL A 56 -12.59 9.76 -1.63
C VAL A 56 -12.67 11.05 -0.80
N VAL A 57 -12.60 10.90 0.52
CA VAL A 57 -12.75 12.02 1.45
C VAL A 57 -11.39 12.45 2.00
N GLY A 58 -11.17 13.77 2.06
CA GLY A 58 -9.99 14.35 2.70
C GLY A 58 -8.77 14.53 1.80
N MET A 59 -8.88 14.36 0.48
CA MET A 59 -7.73 14.54 -0.43
C MET A 59 -7.17 15.97 -0.31
N ASN A 60 -5.85 16.07 -0.17
CA ASN A 60 -5.09 17.29 0.12
C ASN A 60 -5.41 17.98 1.46
N VAL A 61 -6.17 17.32 2.36
CA VAL A 61 -6.38 17.79 3.72
C VAL A 61 -5.23 17.34 4.61
N THR A 62 -4.75 18.23 5.49
CA THR A 62 -3.71 17.86 6.45
C THR A 62 -4.24 16.82 7.44
N TRP A 63 -3.55 15.68 7.54
CA TRP A 63 -3.87 14.63 8.50
C TRP A 63 -3.67 15.11 9.95
N ARG A 64 -4.72 14.97 10.78
CA ARG A 64 -4.70 15.31 12.21
C ARG A 64 -4.90 14.12 13.14
N GLY A 65 -4.99 12.90 12.61
CA GLY A 65 -5.31 11.72 13.41
C GLY A 65 -4.14 11.03 14.13
N GLY A 66 -3.03 11.73 14.35
CA GLY A 66 -1.86 11.19 15.04
C GLY A 66 -1.00 10.25 14.21
N ASP A 67 0.01 9.62 14.83
CA ASP A 67 0.92 8.66 14.20
C ASP A 67 0.34 7.24 14.29
N VAL A 68 -0.66 6.97 13.46
CA VAL A 68 -1.39 5.67 13.39
C VAL A 68 -0.52 4.48 13.00
N VAL A 69 0.73 4.72 12.57
CA VAL A 69 1.69 3.65 12.30
C VAL A 69 2.29 3.10 13.59
N ARG A 70 2.38 3.94 14.63
CA ARG A 70 3.08 3.61 15.89
C ARG A 70 2.15 3.53 17.10
N PHE A 71 1.05 4.26 17.08
CA PHE A 71 0.17 4.43 18.24
C PHE A 71 -1.31 4.39 17.83
N PRO A 72 -2.21 4.14 18.80
CA PRO A 72 -3.64 4.39 18.62
C PRO A 72 -3.91 5.80 18.10
N GLY A 73 -4.96 5.94 17.28
CA GLY A 73 -5.33 7.20 16.64
C GLY A 73 -6.31 6.98 15.49
N GLY A 74 -6.49 7.99 14.65
CA GLY A 74 -7.34 7.87 13.47
C GLY A 74 -8.75 8.41 13.60
N GLY A 75 -9.13 9.00 14.74
CA GLY A 75 -10.43 9.63 14.95
C GLY A 75 -10.79 10.72 13.93
N HIS A 76 -9.77 11.38 13.36
CA HIS A 76 -9.95 12.28 12.23
C HIS A 76 -10.64 11.62 11.02
N LYS A 77 -10.47 10.31 10.80
CA LYS A 77 -11.22 9.55 9.79
C LYS A 77 -12.71 9.57 10.08
N VAL A 78 -13.11 9.30 11.32
CA VAL A 78 -14.51 9.30 11.77
C VAL A 78 -15.11 10.69 11.58
N ASN A 79 -14.38 11.75 11.98
CA ASN A 79 -14.83 13.13 11.82
C ASN A 79 -14.98 13.56 10.35
N MET A 80 -14.12 13.07 9.45
CA MET A 80 -14.26 13.31 8.01
C MET A 80 -15.39 12.50 7.38
N LEU A 81 -15.60 11.27 7.83
CA LEU A 81 -16.63 10.37 7.31
C LEU A 81 -18.05 10.80 7.70
N ARG A 82 -18.23 11.29 8.93
CA ARG A 82 -19.53 11.68 9.49
C ARG A 82 -20.39 12.56 8.57
N PRO A 83 -19.96 13.76 8.12
CA PRO A 83 -20.78 14.62 7.28
C PRO A 83 -21.06 14.04 5.88
N VAL A 84 -20.35 12.98 5.47
CA VAL A 84 -20.58 12.31 4.20
C VAL A 84 -21.71 11.30 4.34
N VAL A 85 -21.65 10.44 5.34
CA VAL A 85 -22.67 9.40 5.55
C VAL A 85 -23.99 9.96 6.08
N GLU A 86 -23.98 11.08 6.81
CA GLU A 86 -25.19 11.80 7.23
C GLU A 86 -26.03 12.26 6.03
N LYS A 87 -25.41 12.63 4.90
CA LYS A 87 -26.13 13.02 3.68
C LYS A 87 -26.89 11.87 3.05
N TRP A 88 -26.49 10.63 3.34
CA TRP A 88 -27.02 9.42 2.73
C TRP A 88 -27.96 8.65 3.65
N GLN A 89 -28.12 9.07 4.90
CA GLN A 89 -28.80 8.29 5.94
C GLN A 89 -30.28 7.94 5.64
N GLU A 90 -30.95 8.75 4.81
CA GLU A 90 -32.36 8.56 4.41
C GLU A 90 -32.51 7.75 3.12
N ASP A 91 -31.41 7.35 2.47
CA ASP A 91 -31.45 6.55 1.24
C ASP A 91 -31.56 5.06 1.56
N GLU A 92 -32.80 4.56 1.59
CA GLU A 92 -33.11 3.15 1.92
C GLU A 92 -32.52 2.14 0.92
N GLY A 93 -32.23 2.57 -0.31
CA GLY A 93 -31.64 1.74 -1.35
C GLY A 93 -30.11 1.75 -1.38
N LEU A 94 -29.46 2.46 -0.45
CA LEU A 94 -28.01 2.60 -0.43
C LEU A 94 -27.35 1.73 0.65
N VAL A 95 -26.41 0.91 0.20
CA VAL A 95 -25.43 0.22 1.02
C VAL A 95 -24.11 0.98 0.93
N VAL A 96 -23.56 1.33 2.09
CA VAL A 96 -22.30 2.05 2.21
C VAL A 96 -21.24 1.11 2.74
N MET A 97 -20.11 1.04 2.04
CA MET A 97 -18.91 0.34 2.51
C MET A 97 -17.81 1.35 2.81
N PHE A 98 -17.38 1.42 4.06
CA PHE A 98 -16.15 2.10 4.42
C PHE A 98 -14.98 1.14 4.38
N VAL A 99 -13.85 1.56 3.79
CA VAL A 99 -12.57 0.88 3.89
C VAL A 99 -11.43 1.90 3.98
N ASP A 100 -10.33 1.54 4.64
CA ASP A 100 -9.06 2.26 4.48
C ASP A 100 -8.59 2.17 3.00
N SER A 101 -7.64 3.03 2.59
CA SER A 101 -7.15 3.05 1.19
C SER A 101 -5.67 2.70 1.04
N TYR A 102 -4.82 3.04 2.00
CA TYR A 102 -3.36 2.93 1.82
C TYR A 102 -2.84 1.49 1.85
N ASP A 103 -3.59 0.60 2.48
CA ASP A 103 -3.31 -0.83 2.66
C ASP A 103 -4.55 -1.67 2.43
N VAL A 104 -5.36 -1.29 1.45
CA VAL A 104 -6.51 -2.08 1.02
C VAL A 104 -6.45 -2.36 -0.47
N VAL A 105 -6.92 -3.54 -0.87
CA VAL A 105 -7.18 -3.93 -2.26
C VAL A 105 -8.56 -4.59 -2.33
N LEU A 106 -9.38 -4.17 -3.29
CA LEU A 106 -10.67 -4.80 -3.58
C LEU A 106 -10.49 -5.92 -4.61
N THR A 107 -11.19 -7.03 -4.45
CA THR A 107 -10.98 -8.25 -5.24
C THR A 107 -12.20 -8.70 -6.04
N MET A 108 -13.31 -7.96 -5.96
CA MET A 108 -14.54 -8.26 -6.68
C MET A 108 -15.40 -7.01 -6.91
N GLY A 109 -16.43 -7.13 -7.74
CA GLY A 109 -17.32 -6.02 -8.09
C GLY A 109 -18.55 -5.85 -7.20
N PRO A 110 -19.31 -4.76 -7.39
CA PRO A 110 -20.41 -4.35 -6.52
C PRO A 110 -21.49 -5.42 -6.29
N ASP A 111 -21.94 -6.10 -7.35
CA ASP A 111 -23.01 -7.10 -7.24
C ASP A 111 -22.61 -8.28 -6.36
N GLN A 112 -21.36 -8.75 -6.50
CA GLN A 112 -20.81 -9.81 -5.67
C GLN A 112 -20.63 -9.36 -4.22
N MET A 113 -20.22 -8.10 -4.00
CA MET A 113 -20.15 -7.53 -2.66
C MET A 113 -21.54 -7.44 -2.01
N LEU A 114 -22.55 -6.93 -2.73
CA LEU A 114 -23.91 -6.83 -2.22
C LEU A 114 -24.47 -8.21 -1.86
N GLN A 115 -24.29 -9.20 -2.73
CA GLN A 115 -24.73 -10.57 -2.44
C GLN A 115 -24.08 -11.10 -1.15
N LYS A 116 -22.76 -10.95 -1.00
CA LYS A 116 -22.04 -11.36 0.21
C LYS A 116 -22.51 -10.62 1.45
N PHE A 117 -22.86 -9.34 1.34
CA PHE A 117 -23.41 -8.57 2.44
C PHE A 117 -24.79 -9.09 2.86
N LEU A 118 -25.67 -9.38 1.89
CA LEU A 118 -27.00 -9.94 2.14
C LEU A 118 -26.93 -11.31 2.81
N ASP A 119 -25.93 -12.14 2.47
CA ASP A 119 -25.70 -13.46 3.10
C ASP A 119 -25.46 -13.37 4.62
N PHE A 120 -25.06 -12.20 5.16
CA PHE A 120 -24.92 -12.01 6.61
C PHE A 120 -26.25 -11.88 7.34
N ASP A 121 -27.36 -11.60 6.67
CA ASP A 121 -28.69 -11.40 7.29
C ASP A 121 -28.62 -10.42 8.48
N CYS A 122 -28.12 -9.22 8.21
CA CYS A 122 -27.95 -8.18 9.22
C CYS A 122 -27.96 -6.77 8.60
N ARG A 123 -27.78 -5.74 9.42
CA ARG A 123 -27.86 -4.34 8.97
C ARG A 123 -26.49 -3.72 8.74
N LEU A 124 -25.47 -4.18 9.47
CA LEU A 124 -24.10 -3.66 9.43
C LEU A 124 -23.11 -4.76 9.80
N VAL A 125 -22.06 -4.91 8.99
CA VAL A 125 -20.97 -5.87 9.20
C VAL A 125 -19.66 -5.12 9.33
N PHE A 126 -18.96 -5.30 10.45
CA PHE A 126 -17.57 -4.91 10.58
C PHE A 126 -16.64 -6.05 10.20
N SER A 127 -15.45 -5.72 9.70
CA SER A 127 -14.37 -6.70 9.58
C SER A 127 -13.97 -7.24 10.96
N ALA A 128 -13.51 -8.50 10.99
CA ALA A 128 -13.02 -9.13 12.21
C ALA A 128 -11.53 -9.47 12.12
N GLU A 129 -10.84 -9.46 13.26
CA GLU A 129 -9.43 -9.81 13.36
C GLU A 129 -9.09 -10.69 14.58
N SER A 130 -7.84 -11.16 14.62
CA SER A 130 -7.33 -12.08 15.64
C SER A 130 -7.04 -11.39 16.97
N PHE A 131 -6.79 -10.08 16.96
CA PHE A 131 -6.30 -9.34 18.14
C PHE A 131 -7.34 -8.36 18.67
N CYS A 132 -7.49 -8.33 20.01
CA CYS A 132 -8.27 -7.28 20.66
C CYS A 132 -7.36 -6.07 20.85
N TRP A 133 -7.57 -5.04 20.04
CA TRP A 133 -6.76 -3.83 20.01
C TRP A 133 -7.68 -2.59 19.95
N PRO A 134 -7.30 -1.45 20.56
CA PRO A 134 -6.08 -1.22 21.34
C PRO A 134 -6.17 -1.71 22.80
N ASP A 135 -7.37 -1.83 23.36
CA ASP A 135 -7.56 -2.23 24.76
C ASP A 135 -7.89 -3.72 24.89
N VAL A 136 -6.83 -4.51 25.17
CA VAL A 136 -6.92 -5.97 25.36
C VAL A 136 -7.84 -6.38 26.52
N SER A 137 -8.11 -5.49 27.48
CA SER A 137 -8.98 -5.81 28.63
C SER A 137 -10.44 -6.02 28.21
N LEU A 138 -10.83 -5.45 27.06
CA LEU A 138 -12.16 -5.58 26.49
C LEU A 138 -12.44 -6.97 25.88
N ALA A 139 -11.41 -7.80 25.69
CA ALA A 139 -11.56 -9.13 25.09
C ALA A 139 -12.58 -10.03 25.81
N SER A 140 -12.76 -9.85 27.12
CA SER A 140 -13.75 -10.58 27.92
C SER A 140 -15.19 -10.18 27.62
N LYS A 141 -15.42 -8.94 27.15
CA LYS A 141 -16.75 -8.39 26.84
C LYS A 141 -17.27 -8.80 25.46
N TYR A 142 -16.38 -9.18 24.54
CA TYR A 142 -16.79 -9.69 23.23
C TYR A 142 -17.62 -10.97 23.37
N PRO A 143 -18.65 -11.19 22.53
CA PRO A 143 -19.31 -12.49 22.43
C PRO A 143 -18.30 -13.61 22.19
N ARG A 144 -18.56 -14.80 22.73
CA ARG A 144 -17.75 -15.97 22.41
C ARG A 144 -18.08 -16.42 21.00
N VAL A 145 -17.05 -16.70 20.22
CA VAL A 145 -17.16 -17.29 18.89
C VAL A 145 -16.52 -18.68 18.94
N GLY A 146 -17.21 -19.69 18.39
CA GLY A 146 -16.67 -21.05 18.36
C GLY A 146 -15.53 -21.19 17.36
N LEU A 147 -15.76 -20.72 16.13
CA LEU A 147 -14.79 -20.71 15.04
C LEU A 147 -14.78 -19.32 14.40
N GLY A 148 -13.59 -18.78 14.16
CA GLY A 148 -13.42 -17.49 13.51
C GLY A 148 -12.68 -16.44 14.35
N LYS A 149 -12.48 -15.29 13.72
CA LYS A 149 -11.91 -14.07 14.29
C LYS A 149 -12.92 -13.40 15.22
N ARG A 150 -12.49 -13.03 16.42
CA ARG A 150 -13.42 -12.61 17.50
C ARG A 150 -13.58 -11.10 17.62
N PHE A 151 -12.57 -10.33 17.24
CA PHE A 151 -12.48 -8.92 17.59
C PHE A 151 -12.76 -8.04 16.38
N LEU A 152 -13.26 -6.83 16.62
CA LEU A 152 -13.59 -5.87 15.57
C LEU A 152 -12.31 -5.23 15.02
N CYS A 153 -12.26 -4.98 13.72
CA CYS A 153 -11.27 -4.11 13.08
C CYS A 153 -11.97 -3.00 12.29
N SER A 154 -11.59 -1.73 12.53
CA SER A 154 -12.25 -0.55 11.98
C SER A 154 -11.88 -0.21 10.54
N GLY A 155 -10.83 -0.85 9.98
CA GLY A 155 -10.36 -0.57 8.62
C GLY A 155 -11.30 -1.03 7.50
N GLY A 156 -12.42 -1.69 7.85
CA GLY A 156 -13.47 -2.06 6.90
C GLY A 156 -14.80 -2.39 7.56
N PHE A 157 -15.89 -1.83 7.03
CA PHE A 157 -17.26 -2.19 7.37
C PHE A 157 -18.24 -1.87 6.24
N ILE A 158 -19.35 -2.61 6.16
CA ILE A 158 -20.40 -2.45 5.15
C ILE A 158 -21.78 -2.58 5.79
N GLY A 159 -22.70 -1.68 5.43
CA GLY A 159 -24.07 -1.71 5.94
C GLY A 159 -25.00 -0.77 5.20
N TYR A 160 -26.27 -0.80 5.55
CA TYR A 160 -27.24 0.18 5.04
C TYR A 160 -26.86 1.59 5.49
N ALA A 161 -27.12 2.58 4.64
CA ALA A 161 -26.68 3.96 4.86
C ALA A 161 -27.13 4.54 6.21
N ARG A 162 -28.36 4.22 6.63
CA ARG A 162 -28.91 4.62 7.94
C ARG A 162 -28.06 4.11 9.12
N GLU A 163 -27.74 2.81 9.14
CA GLU A 163 -26.95 2.22 10.22
C GLU A 163 -25.50 2.65 10.20
N VAL A 164 -24.92 2.84 9.01
CA VAL A 164 -23.58 3.42 8.86
C VAL A 164 -23.55 4.84 9.44
N ALA A 165 -24.52 5.69 9.09
CA ALA A 165 -24.62 7.04 9.65
C ALA A 165 -24.80 7.02 11.17
N ALA A 166 -25.66 6.14 11.68
CA ALA A 166 -25.89 6.01 13.13
C ALA A 166 -24.62 5.60 13.90
N VAL A 167 -23.81 4.69 13.36
CA VAL A 167 -22.58 4.24 14.03
C VAL A 167 -21.45 5.28 13.91
N VAL A 168 -21.27 5.90 12.75
CA VAL A 168 -20.25 6.95 12.55
C VAL A 168 -20.59 8.23 13.34
N GLY A 169 -21.89 8.51 13.53
CA GLY A 169 -22.42 9.65 14.27
C GLY A 169 -22.71 9.42 15.75
N ASP A 170 -22.45 8.22 16.29
CA ASP A 170 -22.89 7.81 17.64
C ASP A 170 -22.45 8.77 18.78
N HIS A 171 -21.19 9.22 18.78
CA HIS A 171 -20.70 10.22 19.72
C HIS A 171 -19.52 11.04 19.17
N VAL A 172 -19.18 12.13 19.84
CA VAL A 172 -18.02 12.97 19.46
C VAL A 172 -16.71 12.22 19.76
N ILE A 173 -15.73 12.40 18.88
CA ILE A 173 -14.39 11.82 18.98
C ILE A 173 -13.34 12.89 18.63
N ASP A 174 -12.25 12.96 19.38
CA ASP A 174 -11.15 13.87 19.05
C ASP A 174 -10.36 13.34 17.85
N ASP A 175 -9.78 14.24 17.04
CA ASP A 175 -9.07 13.83 15.82
C ASP A 175 -7.97 12.77 16.11
N THR A 176 -7.29 12.87 17.26
CA THR A 176 -6.21 11.98 17.68
C THR A 176 -6.66 10.73 18.44
N ASP A 177 -7.94 10.61 18.79
CA ASP A 177 -8.46 9.41 19.45
C ASP A 177 -8.46 8.22 18.50
N ASP A 178 -8.62 7.02 19.06
CA ASP A 178 -8.55 5.77 18.30
C ASP A 178 -9.89 5.39 17.67
N ASP A 179 -9.92 5.29 16.33
CA ASP A 179 -11.13 4.93 15.60
C ASP A 179 -11.56 3.48 15.87
N GLN A 180 -10.61 2.56 16.08
CA GLN A 180 -10.92 1.17 16.40
C GLN A 180 -11.57 1.04 17.79
N LEU A 181 -11.08 1.76 18.79
CA LEU A 181 -11.67 1.80 20.13
C LEU A 181 -13.07 2.43 20.11
N TYR A 182 -13.27 3.48 19.32
CA TYR A 182 -14.57 4.12 19.11
C TYR A 182 -15.63 3.10 18.66
N TYR A 183 -15.37 2.38 17.56
CA TYR A 183 -16.32 1.37 17.05
C TYR A 183 -16.41 0.13 17.95
N THR A 184 -15.31 -0.26 18.61
CA THR A 184 -15.31 -1.35 19.60
C THR A 184 -16.27 -1.08 20.74
N ASN A 185 -16.28 0.13 21.30
CA ASN A 185 -17.19 0.48 22.39
C ASN A 185 -18.66 0.44 21.96
N ILE A 186 -18.96 0.86 20.72
CA ILE A 186 -20.31 0.77 20.15
C ILE A 186 -20.74 -0.70 19.99
N TYR A 187 -19.87 -1.56 19.46
CA TYR A 187 -20.16 -2.99 19.28
C TYR A 187 -20.32 -3.76 20.60
N LEU A 188 -19.59 -3.35 21.65
CA LEU A 188 -19.66 -3.98 22.97
C LEU A 188 -20.88 -3.55 23.78
N ASP A 189 -21.50 -2.43 23.44
CA ASP A 189 -22.84 -2.09 23.94
C ASP A 189 -23.87 -3.05 23.31
N GLN A 190 -24.44 -3.93 24.14
CA GLN A 190 -25.40 -4.93 23.67
C GLN A 190 -26.67 -4.29 23.09
N GLY A 191 -27.14 -3.17 23.66
CA GLY A 191 -28.34 -2.48 23.19
C GLY A 191 -28.12 -1.88 21.80
N LYS A 192 -26.98 -1.21 21.60
CA LYS A 192 -26.59 -0.66 20.29
C LYS A 192 -26.34 -1.77 19.28
N ARG A 193 -25.58 -2.81 19.64
CA ARG A 193 -25.30 -3.94 18.75
C ARG A 193 -26.58 -4.61 18.24
N THR A 194 -27.55 -4.84 19.12
CA THR A 194 -28.83 -5.46 18.73
C THR A 194 -29.71 -4.51 17.92
N SER A 195 -29.87 -3.26 18.34
CA SER A 195 -30.75 -2.30 17.64
C SER A 195 -30.23 -1.90 16.26
N LEU A 196 -28.91 -1.80 16.08
CA LEU A 196 -28.26 -1.47 14.82
C LEU A 196 -27.90 -2.72 13.98
N GLY A 197 -28.29 -3.91 14.44
CA GLY A 197 -28.05 -5.18 13.72
C GLY A 197 -26.58 -5.42 13.36
N ILE A 198 -25.65 -5.10 14.28
CA ILE A 198 -24.20 -5.15 14.02
C ILE A 198 -23.67 -6.58 14.17
N ARG A 199 -23.00 -7.09 13.13
CA ARG A 199 -22.25 -8.35 13.13
C ARG A 199 -20.76 -8.11 12.83
N LEU A 200 -19.92 -9.09 13.15
CA LEU A 200 -18.53 -9.11 12.69
C LEU A 200 -18.36 -10.25 11.67
N ASP A 201 -17.54 -10.02 10.66
CA ASP A 201 -17.17 -11.04 9.67
C ASP A 201 -16.16 -12.05 10.24
N HIS A 202 -16.64 -12.94 11.09
CA HIS A 202 -15.80 -13.87 11.84
C HIS A 202 -14.99 -14.84 10.95
N ARG A 203 -15.41 -15.10 9.71
CA ARG A 203 -14.81 -16.13 8.84
C ARG A 203 -14.16 -15.56 7.59
N SER A 204 -13.85 -14.26 7.59
CA SER A 204 -13.28 -13.56 6.44
C SER A 204 -14.09 -13.82 5.15
N HIS A 205 -15.41 -13.87 5.25
CA HIS A 205 -16.29 -14.09 4.10
C HIS A 205 -16.28 -12.89 3.16
N PHE A 206 -16.13 -11.70 3.73
CA PHE A 206 -16.11 -10.40 3.06
C PHE A 206 -14.77 -9.69 3.24
N PHE A 207 -14.26 -9.60 4.47
CA PHE A 207 -13.04 -8.86 4.82
C PHE A 207 -11.94 -9.81 5.30
N GLN A 208 -10.78 -9.76 4.64
CA GLN A 208 -9.57 -10.46 5.06
C GLN A 208 -8.55 -9.46 5.61
N ASN A 209 -8.53 -9.34 6.94
CA ASN A 209 -7.44 -8.66 7.66
C ASN A 209 -6.21 -9.59 7.68
N LEU A 210 -5.04 -9.08 7.30
CA LEU A 210 -3.83 -9.90 7.12
C LEU A 210 -2.98 -10.01 8.39
N ASN A 211 -3.14 -9.11 9.35
CA ASN A 211 -2.39 -9.18 10.60
C ASN A 211 -2.79 -10.44 11.40
N GLY A 212 -1.83 -11.34 11.62
CA GLY A 212 -2.07 -12.60 12.35
C GLY A 212 -2.96 -13.61 11.61
N ALA A 213 -3.13 -13.49 10.29
CA ALA A 213 -3.94 -14.42 9.48
C ALA A 213 -3.28 -14.79 8.13
N LYS A 214 -1.96 -14.59 8.00
CA LYS A 214 -1.24 -14.84 6.74
C LYS A 214 -1.27 -16.29 6.29
N ASP A 215 -1.08 -17.20 7.24
CA ASP A 215 -1.04 -18.64 6.99
C ASP A 215 -2.42 -19.20 6.60
N GLU A 216 -3.46 -18.36 6.66
CA GLU A 216 -4.81 -18.69 6.22
C GLU A 216 -5.07 -18.29 4.77
N VAL A 217 -4.15 -17.58 4.12
CA VAL A 217 -4.38 -16.91 2.85
C VAL A 217 -3.54 -17.55 1.74
N ASP A 218 -4.24 -18.13 0.77
CA ASP A 218 -3.65 -18.71 -0.42
C ASP A 218 -3.89 -17.82 -1.64
N LEU A 219 -2.84 -17.60 -2.43
CA LEU A 219 -2.94 -17.03 -3.76
C LEU A 219 -3.07 -18.16 -4.78
N ARG A 220 -4.24 -18.27 -5.42
CA ARG A 220 -4.47 -19.21 -6.51
C ARG A 220 -4.39 -18.50 -7.85
N ILE A 221 -3.45 -18.93 -8.68
CA ILE A 221 -3.23 -18.39 -10.02
C ILE A 221 -3.79 -19.40 -11.02
N ASN A 222 -4.63 -18.92 -11.93
CA ASN A 222 -5.05 -19.65 -13.11
C ASN A 222 -4.50 -18.98 -14.38
N SER A 223 -4.80 -19.54 -15.55
CA SER A 223 -4.23 -19.07 -16.80
C SER A 223 -4.59 -17.61 -17.10
N THR A 224 -5.77 -17.14 -16.70
CA THR A 224 -6.30 -15.82 -17.07
C THR A 224 -6.33 -14.82 -15.92
N ASP A 225 -6.29 -15.28 -14.67
CA ASP A 225 -6.48 -14.45 -13.48
C ASP A 225 -5.81 -15.04 -12.22
N ALA A 226 -5.77 -14.24 -11.16
CA ALA A 226 -5.35 -14.65 -9.84
C ALA A 226 -6.43 -14.33 -8.79
N THR A 227 -6.58 -15.19 -7.79
CA THR A 227 -7.60 -15.07 -6.76
C THR A 227 -6.99 -15.35 -5.40
N VAL A 228 -7.40 -14.58 -4.39
CA VAL A 228 -7.01 -14.78 -2.99
C VAL A 228 -8.13 -15.49 -2.25
N ILE A 229 -7.77 -16.55 -1.53
CA ILE A 229 -8.73 -17.40 -0.79
C ILE A 229 -8.26 -17.53 0.65
N ASN A 230 -9.19 -17.46 1.60
CA ASN A 230 -8.95 -17.94 2.95
C ASN A 230 -9.15 -19.46 2.97
N SER A 231 -8.07 -20.23 3.13
CA SER A 231 -8.08 -21.68 3.07
C SER A 231 -8.61 -22.36 4.34
N ILE A 232 -8.67 -21.64 5.45
CA ILE A 232 -9.23 -22.14 6.71
C ILE A 232 -10.76 -22.14 6.69
N TYR A 233 -11.36 -21.11 6.08
CA TYR A 233 -12.81 -20.95 6.03
C TYR A 233 -13.42 -21.21 4.64
N ASP A 234 -12.57 -21.51 3.64
CA ASP A 234 -12.93 -21.69 2.25
C ASP A 234 -13.74 -20.50 1.68
N THR A 235 -13.23 -19.29 1.93
CA THR A 235 -13.87 -18.05 1.49
C THR A 235 -13.02 -17.29 0.48
N THR A 236 -13.67 -16.59 -0.43
CA THR A 236 -13.04 -15.58 -1.29
C THR A 236 -13.46 -14.20 -0.80
N PRO A 237 -12.60 -13.49 -0.04
CA PRO A 237 -12.92 -12.18 0.52
C PRO A 237 -13.02 -11.12 -0.59
N ALA A 238 -13.84 -10.10 -0.36
CA ALA A 238 -14.01 -8.92 -1.22
C ALA A 238 -12.96 -7.82 -0.96
N VAL A 239 -12.43 -7.80 0.26
CA VAL A 239 -11.50 -6.79 0.75
C VAL A 239 -10.29 -7.48 1.35
N LEU A 240 -9.09 -7.15 0.87
CA LEU A 240 -7.82 -7.51 1.50
C LEU A 240 -7.29 -6.29 2.23
N HIS A 241 -7.10 -6.42 3.54
CA HIS A 241 -6.62 -5.33 4.38
C HIS A 241 -5.28 -5.70 5.04
N GLY A 242 -4.22 -5.02 4.62
CA GLY A 242 -2.85 -5.18 5.12
C GLY A 242 -2.61 -4.56 6.48
N ASN A 243 -3.55 -4.70 7.42
CA ASN A 243 -3.48 -4.07 8.73
C ASN A 243 -2.25 -4.49 9.56
N GLY A 244 -1.95 -3.72 10.61
CA GLY A 244 -0.89 -4.02 11.56
C GLY A 244 0.38 -3.14 11.44
N PRO A 245 1.33 -3.31 12.39
CA PRO A 245 2.46 -2.42 12.56
C PRO A 245 3.47 -2.58 11.41
N SER A 246 3.73 -1.48 10.69
CA SER A 246 4.39 -1.56 9.38
C SER A 246 5.11 -0.26 9.00
N LYS A 247 6.02 0.22 9.86
CA LYS A 247 7.23 0.99 9.45
C LYS A 247 8.38 0.77 10.43
N VAL A 248 8.91 -0.45 10.51
CA VAL A 248 10.36 -0.56 10.70
C VAL A 248 10.92 -0.55 9.30
N HIS A 249 11.29 0.64 8.83
CA HIS A 249 11.92 0.83 7.54
C HIS A 249 13.04 -0.20 7.37
N SER A 250 12.86 -1.14 6.45
CA SER A 250 13.95 -1.79 5.73
C SER A 250 14.59 -0.79 4.74
N TYR A 251 14.77 0.47 5.14
CA TYR A 251 15.88 1.26 4.64
C TYR A 251 17.07 0.83 5.47
N TYR A 252 17.73 -0.25 5.05
CA TYR A 252 19.16 -0.31 5.27
C TYR A 252 19.76 0.93 4.56
N ASP A 253 19.97 1.98 5.34
CA ASP A 253 21.16 2.82 5.32
C ASP A 253 21.63 3.43 3.99
N VAL A 254 20.76 3.78 3.04
CA VAL A 254 21.21 4.69 1.95
C VAL A 254 21.42 6.11 2.49
N PHE A 255 20.53 6.61 3.36
CA PHE A 255 20.58 8.01 3.85
C PHE A 255 21.55 8.24 5.04
N SER A 256 21.68 7.25 5.92
CA SER A 256 22.67 7.25 7.01
C SER A 256 24.11 7.23 6.46
N PHE A 257 24.31 6.53 5.34
CA PHE A 257 25.59 6.47 4.64
C PHE A 257 25.99 7.83 4.07
N PHE A 258 25.06 8.54 3.40
CA PHE A 258 25.35 9.89 2.91
C PHE A 258 25.66 10.86 4.07
N THR A 259 24.87 10.87 5.14
CA THR A 259 25.10 11.79 6.28
C THR A 259 26.40 11.51 7.06
N THR A 260 26.88 10.26 7.07
CA THR A 260 28.15 9.88 7.72
C THR A 260 29.37 10.27 6.88
N ILE A 261 29.29 10.19 5.54
CA ILE A 261 30.33 10.69 4.64
C ILE A 261 30.46 12.23 4.74
N PHE A 262 29.34 12.95 4.87
CA PHE A 262 29.37 14.42 4.98
C PHE A 262 29.83 14.95 6.35
N ARG A 263 29.87 14.12 7.39
CA ARG A 263 30.36 14.51 8.73
C ARG A 263 31.86 14.26 8.95
N SER A 264 32.49 13.42 8.13
CA SER A 264 33.90 13.01 8.29
C SER A 264 34.90 13.80 7.42
N GLY A 265 34.43 14.65 6.50
CA GLY A 265 35.27 15.47 5.62
C GLY A 265 35.46 16.91 6.09
N ASN A 266 36.20 17.14 7.19
CA ASN A 266 36.75 18.48 7.44
C ASN A 266 37.85 18.74 6.40
N LYS A 267 37.54 19.64 5.46
CA LYS A 267 38.27 20.05 4.23
C LYS A 267 37.80 19.31 2.97
N LEU A 268 36.71 19.79 2.36
CA LEU A 268 36.63 19.81 0.90
C LEU A 268 35.73 20.96 0.41
N CYS A 269 36.30 21.79 -0.45
CA CYS A 269 35.68 22.98 -1.02
C CYS A 269 34.57 22.66 -2.04
N LYS A 270 33.62 23.60 -2.16
CA LYS A 270 32.69 23.88 -3.28
C LYS A 270 31.51 22.96 -3.62
N LEU A 271 31.38 21.72 -3.14
CA LEU A 271 30.15 20.92 -3.41
C LEU A 271 28.95 21.30 -2.50
N VAL A 272 29.20 22.04 -1.40
CA VAL A 272 28.19 22.40 -0.40
C VAL A 272 27.19 23.46 -0.90
N HIS A 273 27.52 24.22 -1.95
CA HIS A 273 26.66 25.29 -2.45
C HIS A 273 25.51 24.80 -3.36
N PHE A 274 25.73 23.72 -4.12
CA PHE A 274 24.71 23.17 -5.02
C PHE A 274 23.57 22.50 -4.22
N PHE A 275 23.90 21.67 -3.23
CA PHE A 275 22.91 20.95 -2.42
C PHE A 275 22.18 21.84 -1.39
N ARG A 276 22.76 22.98 -0.98
CA ARG A 276 22.07 23.92 -0.06
C ARG A 276 20.98 24.76 -0.75
N SER A 277 21.05 24.94 -2.07
CA SER A 277 20.15 25.88 -2.77
C SER A 277 18.84 25.29 -3.27
N LYS A 278 18.68 23.95 -3.31
CA LYS A 278 17.47 23.30 -3.86
C LYS A 278 16.81 22.22 -2.97
N MET A 279 17.32 21.98 -1.76
CA MET A 279 16.70 21.05 -0.81
C MET A 279 16.09 21.81 0.37
N THR A 280 14.85 22.26 0.21
CA THR A 280 14.00 22.69 1.33
C THR A 280 13.39 21.44 1.96
N VAL A 281 14.17 20.66 2.74
CA VAL A 281 13.62 19.53 3.51
C VAL A 281 14.24 19.46 4.91
N CYS A 282 13.35 19.67 5.89
CA CYS A 282 13.38 19.29 7.30
C CYS A 282 14.61 19.61 8.18
N LYS A 283 14.51 20.75 8.86
CA LYS A 283 15.41 21.22 9.93
C LYS A 283 15.00 20.76 11.34
N HIS A 284 14.41 19.57 11.51
CA HIS A 284 13.78 19.16 12.79
C HIS A 284 14.16 17.76 13.28
N LEU A 285 15.45 17.45 13.37
CA LEU A 285 15.93 16.34 14.21
C LEU A 285 17.16 16.80 15.00
N ARG A 286 16.91 17.46 16.14
CA ARG A 286 17.87 17.57 17.23
C ARG A 286 17.36 16.81 18.44
N SER A 287 18.28 16.01 18.98
CA SER A 287 18.29 15.38 20.31
C SER A 287 17.12 14.48 20.67
N THR A 288 17.38 13.17 20.68
CA THR A 288 17.20 12.36 21.88
C THR A 288 18.24 11.23 21.88
N HIS A 289 19.04 11.18 22.93
CA HIS A 289 19.91 10.04 23.24
C HIS A 289 19.01 8.88 23.67
N TYR A 290 19.03 7.76 22.94
CA TYR A 290 18.41 6.52 23.39
C TYR A 290 19.50 5.49 23.73
N LYS A 291 19.56 5.10 25.00
CA LYS A 291 20.37 3.96 25.49
C LYS A 291 19.50 2.70 25.45
N PRO A 292 20.01 1.55 24.98
CA PRO A 292 19.21 0.33 24.90
C PRO A 292 19.24 -0.38 26.26
N HIS A 293 18.11 -0.43 26.95
CA HIS A 293 17.89 -1.43 27.98
C HIS A 293 16.46 -1.98 27.93
N SER A 294 16.38 -3.26 28.28
CA SER A 294 15.23 -4.15 28.43
C SER A 294 14.70 -4.84 27.16
N ARG A 295 14.71 -6.18 27.25
CA ARG A 295 14.21 -7.13 26.25
C ARG A 295 12.71 -6.94 26.11
N VAL A 296 12.28 -6.48 24.93
CA VAL A 296 10.90 -6.65 24.48
C VAL A 296 10.88 -7.94 23.66
N HIS A 297 10.18 -8.95 24.15
CA HIS A 297 9.86 -10.13 23.35
C HIS A 297 8.87 -9.70 22.26
N SER A 298 9.37 -9.31 21.10
CA SER A 298 8.54 -9.07 19.91
C SER A 298 8.25 -10.42 19.23
N VAL A 299 7.11 -11.01 19.56
CA VAL A 299 6.49 -12.03 18.71
C VAL A 299 5.89 -11.28 17.52
N ILE A 300 6.68 -11.04 16.48
CA ILE A 300 6.22 -10.38 15.26
C ILE A 300 6.53 -11.34 14.09
N GLY A 301 5.50 -12.05 13.64
CA GLY A 301 5.50 -12.69 12.33
C GLY A 301 5.61 -11.63 11.22
N PRO A 302 5.92 -12.01 9.97
CA PRO A 302 6.09 -11.03 8.89
C PRO A 302 4.84 -10.13 8.77
N ASP A 303 5.02 -8.90 8.31
CA ASP A 303 4.09 -7.74 8.31
C ASP A 303 2.89 -7.84 7.33
N GLY A 304 1.67 -7.52 7.78
CA GLY A 304 0.43 -7.52 6.98
C GLY A 304 0.50 -6.65 5.70
N ARG A 305 1.10 -5.45 5.75
CA ARG A 305 1.28 -4.58 4.58
C ARG A 305 2.26 -5.17 3.57
N VAL A 306 3.35 -5.78 4.05
CA VAL A 306 4.33 -6.43 3.16
C VAL A 306 3.69 -7.59 2.41
N PHE A 307 2.83 -8.36 3.08
CA PHE A 307 2.13 -9.45 2.43
C PHE A 307 1.03 -8.95 1.48
N LEU A 308 0.32 -7.87 1.83
CA LEU A 308 -0.57 -7.20 0.88
C LEU A 308 0.18 -6.75 -0.38
N ASN A 309 1.37 -6.17 -0.24
CA ASN A 309 2.19 -5.78 -1.39
C ASN A 309 2.52 -6.98 -2.28
N TYR A 310 2.78 -8.15 -1.70
CA TYR A 310 2.98 -9.39 -2.45
C TYR A 310 1.70 -9.81 -3.20
N LEU A 311 0.56 -9.90 -2.50
CA LEU A 311 -0.71 -10.33 -3.10
C LEU A 311 -1.15 -9.38 -4.22
N ALA A 312 -0.99 -8.07 -4.01
CA ALA A 312 -1.43 -7.05 -4.93
C ALA A 312 -0.55 -6.90 -6.20
N ASN A 313 0.54 -7.66 -6.30
CA ASN A 313 1.24 -7.84 -7.58
C ASN A 313 0.45 -8.75 -8.54
N TYR A 314 -0.55 -9.48 -8.02
CA TYR A 314 -1.34 -10.45 -8.78
C TYR A 314 -2.82 -10.03 -8.84
N VAL A 315 -3.40 -9.61 -7.71
CA VAL A 315 -4.84 -9.35 -7.61
C VAL A 315 -5.19 -7.86 -7.43
N PRO A 316 -6.38 -7.44 -7.91
CA PRO A 316 -7.20 -8.13 -8.91
C PRO A 316 -6.60 -7.90 -10.31
N GLY A 317 -6.54 -8.95 -11.13
CA GLY A 317 -6.17 -8.85 -12.56
C GLY A 317 -4.86 -8.13 -12.90
N VAL A 318 -3.94 -7.97 -11.95
CA VAL A 318 -2.66 -7.27 -12.16
C VAL A 318 -1.69 -8.16 -12.93
N TRP A 319 -1.70 -9.45 -12.65
CA TRP A 319 -0.87 -10.43 -13.35
C TRP A 319 -1.60 -11.76 -13.55
N SER A 320 -1.44 -12.35 -14.74
CA SER A 320 -1.84 -13.74 -15.00
C SER A 320 -0.87 -14.43 -15.95
N GLU A 321 -0.92 -15.77 -16.02
CA GLU A 321 0.00 -16.57 -16.84
C GLU A 321 -0.10 -16.23 -18.33
N SER A 322 -1.31 -16.06 -18.85
CA SER A 322 -1.54 -15.72 -20.26
C SER A 322 -1.44 -14.22 -20.57
N GLY A 323 -1.79 -13.36 -19.60
CA GLY A 323 -1.85 -11.92 -19.79
C GLY A 323 -0.58 -11.17 -19.39
N GLY A 324 0.34 -11.82 -18.68
CA GLY A 324 1.49 -11.15 -18.08
C GLY A 324 1.08 -10.04 -17.11
N CYS A 325 1.97 -9.08 -16.88
CA CYS A 325 1.75 -7.95 -16.00
C CYS A 325 0.99 -6.83 -16.71
N ARG A 326 -0.19 -6.46 -16.22
CA ARG A 326 -1.02 -5.38 -16.78
C ARG A 326 -0.68 -4.00 -16.22
N GLY A 327 -0.02 -3.94 -15.05
CA GLY A 327 0.39 -2.68 -14.42
C GLY A 327 1.79 -2.18 -14.81
N CYS A 328 2.53 -2.95 -15.60
CA CYS A 328 3.95 -2.67 -15.86
C CYS A 328 4.19 -1.41 -16.72
N GLU A 329 3.21 -1.03 -17.55
CA GLU A 329 3.28 0.16 -18.39
C GLU A 329 2.75 1.43 -17.70
N GLU A 330 2.11 1.32 -16.53
CA GLU A 330 1.51 2.45 -15.82
C GLU A 330 2.54 3.50 -15.37
N THR A 331 3.78 3.07 -15.17
CA THR A 331 4.88 3.96 -14.75
C THR A 331 5.92 4.17 -15.85
N SER A 332 5.77 3.52 -17.01
CA SER A 332 6.63 3.78 -18.15
C SER A 332 6.15 5.04 -18.86
N SER A 333 6.65 6.20 -18.41
CA SER A 333 6.66 7.38 -19.26
C SER A 333 7.74 7.17 -20.32
N PRO A 334 7.42 7.12 -21.63
CA PRO A 334 8.44 7.03 -22.65
C PRO A 334 9.37 8.24 -22.50
N LEU A 335 10.67 7.99 -22.57
CA LEU A 335 11.63 9.08 -22.62
C LEU A 335 11.39 9.87 -23.91
N PRO A 336 11.54 11.21 -23.90
CA PRO A 336 11.44 12.01 -25.12
C PRO A 336 12.36 11.50 -26.23
N GLU A 337 11.98 11.66 -27.51
CA GLU A 337 12.86 11.31 -28.63
C GLU A 337 14.19 12.07 -28.55
N ASP A 338 14.14 13.33 -28.12
CA ASP A 338 15.32 14.14 -27.84
C ASP A 338 15.99 13.68 -26.54
N LYS A 339 17.17 13.06 -26.67
CA LYS A 339 17.94 12.59 -25.53
C LYS A 339 18.39 13.72 -24.59
N GLU A 340 18.60 14.94 -25.09
CA GLU A 340 19.01 16.07 -24.22
C GLU A 340 17.89 16.53 -23.28
N ALA A 341 16.64 16.22 -23.61
CA ALA A 341 15.48 16.45 -22.76
C ALA A 341 15.31 15.39 -21.66
N TRP A 342 16.09 14.30 -21.68
CA TRP A 342 15.99 13.23 -20.68
C TRP A 342 16.32 13.73 -19.27
N PRO A 343 15.78 13.12 -18.20
CA PRO A 343 16.06 13.52 -16.82
C PRO A 343 17.57 13.60 -16.51
N ALA A 344 17.97 14.46 -15.56
CA ALA A 344 19.33 14.39 -15.04
C ALA A 344 19.42 13.22 -14.04
N VAL A 345 20.38 12.33 -14.21
CA VAL A 345 20.53 11.10 -13.39
C VAL A 345 21.87 11.11 -12.66
N LEU A 346 21.85 10.75 -11.38
CA LEU A 346 23.05 10.45 -10.61
C LEU A 346 23.26 8.93 -10.56
N VAL A 347 24.36 8.47 -11.15
CA VAL A 347 24.83 7.09 -11.01
C VAL A 347 25.77 7.03 -9.82
N ALA A 348 25.40 6.25 -8.79
CA ALA A 348 26.24 6.02 -7.62
C ALA A 348 26.85 4.61 -7.67
N VAL A 349 28.17 4.53 -7.81
CA VAL A 349 28.94 3.28 -7.80
C VAL A 349 29.58 3.11 -6.43
N THR A 350 29.20 2.07 -5.69
CA THR A 350 29.77 1.77 -4.37
C THR A 350 30.56 0.47 -4.42
N VAL A 351 31.83 0.53 -4.00
CA VAL A 351 32.73 -0.63 -3.91
C VAL A 351 33.05 -0.87 -2.43
N PRO A 352 32.19 -1.61 -1.69
CA PRO A 352 32.36 -1.84 -0.25
C PRO A 352 33.49 -2.83 0.06
N SER A 353 33.80 -3.73 -0.87
CA SER A 353 34.80 -4.78 -0.73
C SER A 353 35.48 -5.10 -2.06
N PRO A 354 36.65 -5.76 -2.06
CA PRO A 354 37.34 -6.16 -3.29
C PRO A 354 36.40 -6.98 -4.18
N SER A 355 36.11 -6.45 -5.37
CA SER A 355 35.18 -7.03 -6.33
C SER A 355 35.94 -7.34 -7.62
N PRO A 356 35.91 -8.59 -8.13
CA PRO A 356 36.54 -8.92 -9.40
C PRO A 356 35.85 -8.17 -10.56
N PHE A 357 36.57 -7.96 -11.66
CA PHE A 357 36.04 -7.31 -12.88
C PHE A 357 35.52 -5.88 -12.67
N LEU A 358 36.08 -5.16 -11.68
CA LEU A 358 35.67 -3.78 -11.41
C LEU A 358 35.96 -2.83 -12.58
N SER A 359 37.07 -3.03 -13.31
CA SER A 359 37.36 -2.28 -14.54
C SER A 359 36.24 -2.44 -15.56
N ASP A 360 35.80 -3.67 -15.82
CA ASP A 360 34.78 -3.98 -16.82
C ASP A 360 33.41 -3.42 -16.41
N MET A 361 33.11 -3.45 -15.10
CA MET A 361 31.90 -2.83 -14.55
C MET A 361 31.91 -1.31 -14.75
N LEU A 362 33.03 -0.65 -14.50
CA LEU A 362 33.15 0.80 -14.68
C LEU A 362 33.11 1.21 -16.16
N GLU A 363 33.73 0.45 -17.06
CA GLU A 363 33.62 0.65 -18.50
C GLU A 363 32.15 0.56 -18.98
N ARG A 364 31.38 -0.40 -18.45
CA ARG A 364 29.94 -0.50 -18.73
C ARG A 364 29.14 0.71 -18.27
N VAL A 365 29.54 1.36 -17.17
CA VAL A 365 28.89 2.61 -16.72
C VAL A 365 29.12 3.73 -17.73
N THR A 366 30.31 3.79 -18.35
CA THR A 366 30.62 4.79 -19.36
C THR A 366 29.96 4.53 -20.72
N SER A 367 29.49 3.30 -20.94
CA SER A 367 28.80 2.88 -22.18
C SER A 367 27.29 2.76 -22.01
N LEU A 368 26.71 3.33 -20.93
CA LEU A 368 25.26 3.38 -20.77
C LEU A 368 24.65 4.16 -21.94
N ASP A 369 23.54 3.67 -22.50
CA ASP A 369 22.79 4.41 -23.52
C ASP A 369 22.00 5.56 -22.87
N TYR A 370 22.73 6.58 -22.42
CA TYR A 370 22.21 7.79 -21.80
C TYR A 370 23.17 8.95 -22.10
N PRO A 371 22.67 10.16 -22.39
CA PRO A 371 23.55 11.29 -22.64
C PRO A 371 24.45 11.56 -21.44
N LEU A 372 25.76 11.57 -21.71
CA LEU A 372 26.77 11.92 -20.72
C LEU A 372 26.49 13.33 -20.14
N SER A 373 26.01 14.27 -20.96
CA SER A 373 25.57 15.61 -20.52
C SER A 373 24.51 15.59 -19.39
N ARG A 374 23.72 14.50 -19.28
CA ARG A 374 22.64 14.32 -18.30
C ARG A 374 23.01 13.36 -17.17
N LEU A 375 24.14 12.66 -17.26
CA LEU A 375 24.66 11.79 -16.21
C LEU A 375 25.62 12.54 -15.27
N SER A 376 25.44 12.35 -13.98
CA SER A 376 26.42 12.64 -12.94
C SER A 376 26.89 11.31 -12.35
N LEU A 377 28.18 11.18 -12.02
CA LEU A 377 28.73 9.94 -11.48
C LEU A 377 29.39 10.20 -10.12
N PHE A 378 28.95 9.46 -9.11
CA PHE A 378 29.50 9.42 -7.77
C PHE A 378 30.10 8.04 -7.53
N ILE A 379 31.39 7.98 -7.21
CA ILE A 379 32.04 6.71 -6.87
C ILE A 379 32.53 6.73 -5.44
N HIS A 380 32.13 5.73 -4.67
CA HIS A 380 32.59 5.51 -3.31
C HIS A 380 33.32 4.18 -3.19
N ASN A 381 34.63 4.24 -2.99
CA ASN A 381 35.49 3.07 -2.87
C ASN A 381 36.03 2.92 -1.43
N GLN A 382 35.67 1.81 -0.78
CA GLN A 382 36.17 1.46 0.56
C GLN A 382 37.41 0.56 0.52
N VAL A 383 37.81 0.09 -0.66
CA VAL A 383 38.95 -0.80 -0.86
C VAL A 383 40.24 0.02 -0.96
N SER A 384 41.21 -0.28 -0.10
CA SER A 384 42.52 0.36 -0.04
C SER A 384 43.51 -0.11 -1.13
N ASN A 385 43.07 -0.95 -2.07
CA ASN A 385 43.93 -1.50 -3.11
C ASN A 385 44.27 -0.41 -4.15
N THR A 386 45.57 -0.13 -4.30
CA THR A 386 46.11 0.89 -5.21
C THR A 386 45.78 0.63 -6.68
N VAL A 387 45.60 -0.63 -7.10
CA VAL A 387 45.20 -0.98 -8.47
C VAL A 387 43.78 -0.49 -8.76
N ILE A 388 42.86 -0.72 -7.82
CA ILE A 388 41.46 -0.28 -7.92
C ILE A 388 41.37 1.25 -7.93
N VAL A 389 42.12 1.91 -7.04
CA VAL A 389 42.21 3.38 -7.02
C VAL A 389 42.77 3.92 -8.34
N SER A 390 43.77 3.25 -8.93
CA SER A 390 44.37 3.68 -10.20
C SER A 390 43.41 3.49 -11.38
N GLN A 391 42.66 2.38 -11.43
CA GLN A 391 41.63 2.15 -12.45
C GLN A 391 40.49 3.17 -12.36
N LEU A 392 40.08 3.53 -11.14
CA LEU A 392 39.10 4.59 -10.90
C LEU A 392 39.59 5.97 -11.34
N LEU A 393 40.88 6.27 -11.14
CA LEU A 393 41.51 7.51 -11.61
C LEU A 393 41.69 7.52 -13.15
N LEU A 394 41.97 6.38 -13.77
CA LEU A 394 41.98 6.24 -15.23
C LEU A 394 40.59 6.48 -15.81
N LEU A 395 39.55 5.91 -15.20
CA LEU A 395 38.16 6.20 -15.57
C LEU A 395 37.86 7.70 -15.39
N PHE A 396 38.33 8.33 -14.31
CA PHE A 396 38.23 9.78 -14.11
C PHE A 396 38.86 10.53 -15.29
N VAL A 397 40.05 10.16 -15.77
CA VAL A 397 40.71 10.85 -16.89
C VAL A 397 39.98 10.60 -18.22
N THR A 398 39.51 9.39 -18.48
CA THR A 398 38.80 9.04 -19.71
C THR A 398 37.41 9.70 -19.77
N VAL A 399 36.68 9.69 -18.65
CA VAL A 399 35.36 10.35 -18.53
C VAL A 399 35.52 11.86 -18.48
N SER A 400 36.48 12.39 -17.71
CA SER A 400 36.70 13.84 -17.65
C SER A 400 37.19 14.42 -18.97
N SER A 401 38.03 13.71 -19.74
CA SER A 401 38.46 14.20 -21.06
C SER A 401 37.32 14.25 -22.09
N SER A 402 36.27 13.43 -21.91
CA SER A 402 35.03 13.48 -22.71
C SER A 402 33.96 14.42 -22.14
N TYR A 403 34.05 14.80 -20.84
CA TYR A 403 33.14 15.73 -20.16
C TYR A 403 33.63 17.18 -20.03
N LEU A 404 34.94 17.43 -20.13
CA LEU A 404 35.55 18.72 -19.82
C LEU A 404 35.51 19.69 -21.01
N GLN A 405 34.29 20.12 -21.33
CA GLN A 405 34.02 21.54 -21.45
C GLN A 405 33.19 21.99 -20.23
N GLY A 406 33.81 21.97 -19.03
CA GLY A 406 33.38 22.79 -17.89
C GLY A 406 32.32 22.24 -16.92
N CYS A 407 32.06 20.94 -16.82
CA CYS A 407 31.04 20.42 -15.89
C CYS A 407 31.58 19.94 -14.52
N GLU A 408 31.17 20.61 -13.44
CA GLU A 408 31.36 20.22 -12.02
C GLU A 408 30.47 19.01 -11.59
N ARG A 409 30.35 17.95 -12.41
CA ARG A 409 29.34 16.87 -12.25
C ARG A 409 29.89 15.49 -11.90
N PHE A 410 31.15 15.39 -11.48
CA PHE A 410 31.82 14.13 -11.18
C PHE A 410 32.55 14.19 -9.83
N CYS A 411 32.37 13.16 -8.98
CA CYS A 411 33.01 13.09 -7.66
C CYS A 411 33.43 11.66 -7.31
N ILE A 412 34.70 11.48 -6.90
CA ILE A 412 35.22 10.21 -6.38
C ILE A 412 35.62 10.40 -4.92
N PHE A 413 35.14 9.51 -4.05
CA PHE A 413 35.59 9.39 -2.67
C PHE A 413 36.25 8.04 -2.46
N CYS A 414 37.57 8.04 -2.28
CA CYS A 414 38.35 6.85 -1.93
C CYS A 414 38.76 6.94 -0.47
N ARG A 415 38.67 5.82 0.25
CA ARG A 415 39.23 5.72 1.61
C ARG A 415 40.74 6.02 1.55
N HIS A 416 41.17 7.03 2.29
CA HIS A 416 42.57 7.43 2.36
C HIS A 416 43.41 6.27 2.90
N VAL A 417 44.38 5.80 2.12
CA VAL A 417 45.44 4.94 2.61
C VAL A 417 46.54 5.89 3.11
N SER A 418 46.61 6.13 4.41
CA SER A 418 47.86 6.62 5.00
C SER A 418 48.84 5.46 4.92
N LYS A 419 49.94 5.65 4.18
CA LYS A 419 51.06 4.71 4.16
C LYS A 419 51.62 4.49 5.55
#